data_AF-A0A382BQ96-F1
#
_entry.id   AF-A0A382BQ96-F1
#
_cell.length_a   1.000
_cell.length_b   1.000
_cell.length_c   1.000
_cell.angle_alpha   90.00
_cell.angle_beta   90.00
_cell.angle_gamma   90.00
#
_symmetry.space_group_name_H-M   'P 1'
#
loop_
_entity.id
_entity.type
_entity.pdbx_description
1 polymer ?
#
loop_
_entity_poly.entity_id
_entity_poly.type
_entity_poly.pdbx_seq_one_letter_code
_entity_poly.pdbx_strand_id
1 'polypeptide(L)'
;VGVKGNLFVVSAPSGTGKTTLVETLVSRVPGLQISCSYTSRPPRPGEEDGVDYHFVKRGQFDAMRSAGNLLEWAEVFGHFYGTSVIDTK
;
A
#
# COMPACT_ATOMS: atom_id res chain seq x y z
N VAL A 1 -20.04 10.04 15.23
CA VAL A 1 -19.96 10.43 13.81
C VAL A 1 -18.56 10.09 13.34
N GLY A 2 -18.38 9.09 12.48
CA GLY A 2 -17.06 8.71 11.99
C GLY A 2 -16.48 9.86 11.17
N VAL A 3 -15.25 10.28 11.46
CA VAL A 3 -14.57 11.32 10.67
C VAL A 3 -14.30 10.70 9.30
N LYS A 4 -14.86 11.30 8.26
CA LYS A 4 -14.70 10.81 6.88
C LYS A 4 -13.43 11.43 6.29
N GLY A 5 -12.43 10.62 5.98
CA GLY A 5 -11.22 11.04 5.27
C GLY A 5 -11.42 11.13 3.76
N ASN A 6 -10.46 11.78 3.07
CA ASN A 6 -10.38 11.77 1.61
C ASN A 6 -9.32 10.76 1.16
N LEU A 7 -9.68 9.87 0.23
CA LEU A 7 -8.75 8.96 -0.44
C LEU A 7 -8.22 9.62 -1.71
N PHE A 8 -6.90 9.72 -1.81
CA PHE A 8 -6.22 10.22 -3.01
C PHE A 8 -5.46 9.08 -3.69
N VAL A 9 -5.73 8.85 -4.97
CA VAL A 9 -5.01 7.85 -5.78
C VAL A 9 -4.08 8.59 -6.73
N VAL A 10 -2.79 8.32 -6.63
CA VAL A 10 -1.77 8.85 -7.53
C VAL A 10 -1.29 7.71 -8.43
N SER A 11 -1.54 7.82 -9.74
CA SER A 11 -1.15 6.81 -10.73
C SER A 11 -0.19 7.39 -11.75
N ALA A 12 0.93 6.72 -11.99
CA ALA A 12 1.88 7.04 -13.06
C ALA A 12 2.72 5.80 -13.40
N PRO A 13 3.31 5.71 -14.61
CA PRO A 13 4.21 4.61 -14.98
C PRO A 13 5.41 4.47 -14.02
N SER A 14 6.05 3.30 -14.03
CA SER A 14 7.29 3.10 -13.28
C SER A 14 8.36 4.10 -13.74
N GLY A 15 9.12 4.67 -12.79
CA GLY A 15 10.22 5.60 -13.06
C GLY A 15 9.82 7.07 -13.26
N THR A 16 8.55 7.44 -13.17
CA THR A 16 8.10 8.83 -13.37
C THR A 16 8.01 9.69 -12.09
N GLY A 17 8.63 9.25 -10.99
CA GLY A 17 8.72 10.05 -9.75
C GLY A 17 7.49 10.04 -8.84
N LYS A 18 6.55 9.10 -9.03
CA LYS A 18 5.33 8.97 -8.18
C LYS A 18 5.65 8.91 -6.68
N THR A 19 6.62 8.08 -6.29
CA THR A 19 7.02 7.89 -4.90
C THR A 19 7.53 9.18 -4.28
N THR A 20 8.47 9.84 -4.97
CA THR A 20 9.02 11.14 -4.55
C THR A 20 7.94 12.21 -4.35
N LEU A 21 6.95 12.28 -5.26
CA LEU A 21 5.83 13.22 -5.13
C LEU A 21 5.00 12.94 -3.86
N VAL A 22 4.63 11.67 -3.64
CA VAL A 22 3.79 11.27 -2.51
C VAL A 22 4.49 11.53 -1.18
N GLU A 23 5.76 11.14 -1.05
CA GLU A 23 6.58 11.41 0.15
C GLU A 23 6.72 12.91 0.42
N THR A 24 6.95 13.71 -0.64
CA THR A 24 7.05 15.16 -0.52
C THR A 24 5.72 15.78 -0.06
N LEU A 25 4.58 15.30 -0.56
CA LEU A 25 3.27 15.80 -0.16
C LEU A 25 2.95 15.46 1.31
N VAL A 26 3.19 14.23 1.74
CA VAL A 26 2.91 13.77 3.11
C VAL A 26 3.73 14.55 4.14
N SER A 27 4.98 14.90 3.83
CA SER A 27 5.80 15.74 4.72
C SER A 27 5.32 17.20 4.84
N ARG A 28 4.51 17.68 3.89
CA ARG A 28 4.07 19.09 3.81
C ARG A 28 2.61 19.31 4.19
N VAL A 29 1.78 18.27 4.18
CA VAL A 29 0.34 18.37 4.41
C VAL A 29 -0.03 17.68 5.73
N PRO A 30 -0.25 18.43 6.82
CA PRO A 30 -0.68 17.84 8.09
C PRO A 30 -1.97 17.03 7.92
N GLY A 31 -1.97 15.80 8.46
CA GLY A 31 -3.11 14.88 8.38
C GLY A 31 -3.19 14.07 7.08
N LEU A 32 -2.26 14.25 6.14
CA LEU A 32 -2.10 13.34 5.00
C LEU A 32 -1.16 12.20 5.40
N GLN A 33 -1.53 10.96 5.06
CA GLN A 33 -0.73 9.77 5.34
C GLN A 33 -0.62 8.90 4.08
N ILE A 34 0.47 8.15 3.99
CA ILE A 34 0.66 7.13 2.96
C ILE A 34 -0.05 5.85 3.43
N SER A 35 -0.83 5.23 2.54
CA SER A 35 -1.30 3.86 2.76
C SER A 35 -0.15 2.90 2.45
N CYS A 36 0.29 2.15 3.46
CA CYS A 36 1.32 1.12 3.33
C CYS A 36 0.67 -0.17 2.78
N SER A 37 0.89 -0.46 1.50
CA SER A 37 0.32 -1.65 0.86
C SER A 37 0.93 -2.95 1.40
N TYR A 38 0.25 -4.06 1.17
CA TYR A 38 0.71 -5.41 1.46
C TYR A 38 1.40 -6.02 0.24
N THR A 39 2.41 -6.86 0.45
CA THR A 39 3.01 -7.66 -0.62
C THR A 39 3.37 -9.07 -0.17
N SER A 40 3.29 -10.03 -1.10
CA SER A 40 3.80 -11.38 -0.91
C SER A 40 5.25 -11.58 -1.34
N ARG A 41 5.91 -10.51 -1.79
CA ARG A 41 7.34 -10.50 -2.13
C ARG A 41 8.17 -10.50 -0.83
N PRO A 42 9.31 -11.19 -0.75
CA PRO A 42 10.24 -10.98 0.35
C PRO A 42 10.83 -9.56 0.33
N PRO A 43 11.13 -8.95 1.50
CA PRO A 43 11.79 -7.65 1.55
C PRO A 43 13.17 -7.70 0.90
N ARG A 44 13.54 -6.64 0.20
CA ARG A 44 14.90 -6.40 -0.31
C ARG A 44 15.79 -5.87 0.80
N PRO A 45 17.13 -5.95 0.66
CA PRO A 45 18.04 -5.31 1.61
C PRO A 45 17.71 -3.82 1.76
N GLY A 46 17.45 -3.39 2.99
CA GLY A 46 17.11 -2.00 3.34
C GLY A 46 15.62 -1.68 3.35
N GLU A 47 14.73 -2.59 2.93
CA GLU A 47 13.28 -2.40 3.11
C GLU A 47 12.85 -2.79 4.53
N GLU A 48 11.91 -2.05 5.08
CA GLU A 48 11.37 -2.22 6.43
C GLU A 48 9.88 -2.57 6.41
N ASP A 49 9.49 -3.56 7.22
CA ASP A 49 8.10 -3.98 7.35
C ASP A 49 7.25 -2.90 8.02
N GLY A 50 6.09 -2.60 7.42
CA GLY A 50 5.19 -1.54 7.84
C GLY A 50 5.64 -0.12 7.44
N VAL A 51 6.75 0.00 6.71
CA VAL A 51 7.21 1.26 6.12
C VAL A 51 7.08 1.19 4.61
N ASP A 52 7.83 0.29 3.97
CA ASP A 52 7.79 0.13 2.51
C ASP A 52 6.57 -0.66 2.07
N TYR A 53 6.32 -1.78 2.75
CA TYR A 53 5.16 -2.64 2.60
C TYR A 53 4.89 -3.37 3.92
N HIS A 54 3.70 -3.91 4.06
CA HIS A 54 3.46 -5.06 4.93
C HIS A 54 3.85 -6.35 4.18
N PHE A 55 4.98 -6.94 4.55
CA PHE A 55 5.50 -8.16 3.94
C PHE A 55 4.83 -9.39 4.55
N VAL A 56 3.94 -10.02 3.77
CA VAL A 56 3.16 -11.17 4.22
C VAL A 56 3.49 -12.42 3.40
N LYS A 57 3.23 -13.59 3.96
CA LYS A 57 3.34 -14.84 3.18
C LYS A 57 2.20 -14.90 2.15
N ARG A 58 2.43 -15.57 1.02
CA ARG A 58 1.42 -15.73 -0.05
C ARG A 58 0.08 -16.28 0.48
N GLY A 59 0.12 -17.31 1.33
CA GLY A 59 -1.11 -17.86 1.94
C GLY A 59 -1.87 -16.89 2.85
N GLN A 60 -1.16 -15.95 3.51
CA GLN A 60 -1.82 -14.88 4.27
C GLN A 60 -2.47 -13.86 3.32
N PHE A 61 -1.80 -13.50 2.22
CA PHE A 61 -2.37 -12.62 1.21
C PHE A 61 -3.63 -13.24 0.58
N ASP A 62 -3.62 -14.53 0.26
CA ASP A 62 -4.77 -15.25 -0.27
C ASP A 62 -5.95 -15.26 0.71
N ALA A 63 -5.68 -15.38 2.01
CA ALA A 63 -6.70 -15.26 3.05
C ALA A 63 -7.30 -13.84 3.08
N MET A 64 -6.47 -12.79 2.97
CA MET A 64 -6.93 -11.40 2.90
C MET A 64 -7.83 -11.14 1.68
N ARG A 65 -7.44 -11.66 0.50
CA ARG A 65 -8.26 -11.63 -0.72
C ARG A 65 -9.61 -12.29 -0.52
N SER A 66 -9.60 -13.51 0.03
CA SER A 66 -10.81 -14.32 0.21
C SER A 66 -11.77 -13.70 1.22
N ALA A 67 -11.24 -12.99 2.22
CA ALA A 67 -12.03 -12.29 3.23
C ALA A 67 -12.58 -10.93 2.75
N GLY A 68 -12.23 -10.45 1.55
CA GLY A 68 -12.63 -9.13 1.07
C GLY A 68 -11.94 -7.98 1.81
N ASN A 69 -10.75 -8.22 2.38
CA ASN A 69 -10.01 -7.23 3.19
C ASN A 69 -9.14 -6.28 2.35
N LEU A 70 -9.17 -6.38 1.02
CA LEU A 70 -8.37 -5.57 0.11
C LEU A 70 -9.27 -4.67 -0.74
N LEU A 71 -8.91 -3.40 -0.83
CA LEU A 71 -9.55 -2.42 -1.72
C LEU A 71 -9.19 -2.70 -3.18
N GLU A 72 -7.92 -3.03 -3.43
CA GLU A 72 -7.38 -3.43 -4.72
C GLU A 72 -6.25 -4.44 -4.51
N TRP A 73 -5.97 -5.23 -5.53
CA TRP A 73 -4.76 -6.06 -5.59
C TRP A 73 -4.41 -6.46 -7.02
N ALA A 74 -3.15 -6.80 -7.25
CA ALA A 74 -2.65 -7.35 -8.49
C ALA A 74 -1.52 -8.37 -8.26
N GLU A 75 -1.30 -9.25 -9.23
CA GLU A 75 -0.10 -10.09 -9.29
C GLU A 75 0.91 -9.50 -10.28
N VAL A 76 2.11 -9.23 -9.79
CA VAL A 76 3.18 -8.61 -10.57
C VAL A 76 4.46 -9.43 -10.36
N PHE A 77 5.02 -9.94 -11.45
CA PHE A 77 6.21 -10.82 -11.44
C PHE A 77 6.13 -11.98 -10.43
N GLY A 78 4.95 -12.60 -10.30
CA GLY A 78 4.72 -13.75 -9.41
C GLY A 78 4.55 -13.39 -7.93
N HIS A 79 4.45 -12.11 -7.58
CA HIS A 79 4.15 -11.65 -6.23
C HIS A 79 2.86 -10.84 -6.20
N PHE A 80 2.09 -10.99 -5.14
CA PHE A 80 0.91 -10.18 -4.92
C PHE A 80 1.25 -8.83 -4.29
N TYR A 81 0.48 -7.82 -4.66
CA TYR A 81 0.49 -6.49 -4.08
C TYR A 81 -0.96 -6.05 -3.89
N GLY A 82 -1.27 -5.33 -2.82
CA GLY A 82 -2.61 -4.80 -2.63
C GLY A 82 -2.76 -3.88 -1.43
N THR A 83 -3.80 -3.06 -1.45
CA THR A 83 -4.09 -2.06 -0.42
C THR A 83 -5.22 -2.53 0.48
N SER A 84 -5.06 -2.41 1.80
CA SER A 84 -6.06 -2.90 2.75
C SER A 84 -7.22 -1.92 2.88
N VAL A 85 -8.43 -2.44 3.08
CA VAL A 85 -9.61 -1.60 3.39
C VAL A 85 -9.47 -0.88 4.74
N ILE A 86 -8.63 -1.39 5.64
CA ILE A 86 -8.36 -0.75 6.94
C ILE A 86 -7.57 0.54 6.76
N ASP A 87 -6.74 0.65 5.71
CA ASP A 87 -5.91 1.83 5.45
C ASP A 87 -6.74 3.05 5.00
N THR A 88 -8.03 2.85 4.77
CA THR A 88 -8.98 3.89 4.31
C THR A 88 -9.98 4.34 5.38
N LYS A 89 -9.86 3.84 6.62
CA LYS A 89 -10.74 4.17 7.74
C LYS A 89 -10.10 5.19 8.66
#